data_AF-A0A7V4ZBG4-F1
#
_entry.id   AF-A0A7V4ZBG4-F1
#
_cell.length_a   1.000
_cell.length_b   1.000
_cell.length_c   1.000
_cell.angle_alpha   90.00
_cell.angle_beta   90.00
_cell.angle_gamma   90.00
#
_symmetry.space_group_name_H-M   'P 1'
#
loop_
_entity.id
_entity.type
_entity.pdbx_description
1 polymer ?
#
loop_
_entity_poly.entity_id
_entity_poly.type
_entity_poly.pdbx_seq_one_letter_code
_entity_poly.pdbx_strand_id
1 'polypeptide(L)'
;MLFLMRVVQTFILRLLVDTEHVDELRGALCAVAGGAEYPFVDEESLLAILRELVRAAPRSANGDRTRDESAGLEAGERAEEEPNAG
;
A
#
# COMPACT_ATOMS: atom_id res chain seq x y z
N MET A 1 0.86 -2.11 20.08
CA MET A 1 1.39 -0.82 19.61
C MET A 1 1.53 -0.92 18.09
N LEU A 2 0.55 -0.42 17.33
CA LEU A 2 0.54 -0.53 15.86
C LEU A 2 1.46 0.56 15.29
N PHE A 3 2.53 0.16 14.60
CA PHE A 3 3.36 1.09 13.85
C PHE A 3 2.57 1.58 12.64
N LEU A 4 2.26 2.87 12.61
CA LEU A 4 1.72 3.54 11.42
C LEU A 4 2.83 3.59 10.36
N MET A 5 2.88 2.61 9.46
CA MET A 5 3.83 2.64 8.35
C MET A 5 3.36 3.70 7.35
N ARG A 6 4.11 4.80 7.26
CA ARG A 6 3.90 5.80 6.22
C ARG A 6 4.44 5.26 4.91
N VAL A 7 3.56 5.06 3.95
CA VAL A 7 3.97 4.75 2.58
C VAL A 7 4.40 6.06 1.92
N VAL A 8 5.67 6.13 1.51
CA VAL A 8 6.21 7.24 0.72
C VAL A 8 6.28 6.79 -0.73
N GLN A 9 5.62 7.50 -1.64
CA GLN A 9 5.78 7.33 -3.07
C GLN A 9 6.69 8.42 -3.62
N THR A 10 7.69 8.02 -4.39
CA THR A 10 8.63 8.93 -5.04
C THR A 10 8.32 9.04 -6.52
N PHE A 11 8.31 10.27 -7.01
CA PHE A 11 8.09 10.58 -8.42
C PHE A 11 9.20 11.49 -8.93
N ILE A 12 9.57 11.32 -10.20
CA ILE A 12 10.50 12.19 -10.92
C ILE A 12 9.67 13.04 -11.88
N LEU A 13 9.75 14.36 -11.74
CA LEU A 13 9.15 15.30 -12.68
C LEU A 13 10.13 15.57 -13.82
N ARG A 14 9.73 15.23 -15.06
CA ARG A 14 10.50 15.50 -16.28
C ARG A 14 9.78 16.58 -17.07
N LEU A 15 10.43 17.73 -17.23
CA LEU A 15 9.90 18.84 -18.02
C LEU A 15 10.42 18.76 -19.46
N LEU A 16 9.52 18.93 -20.40
CA LEU A 16 9.85 19.14 -21.80
C LEU A 16 9.96 20.65 -22.04
N VAL A 17 11.14 21.10 -22.43
CA VAL A 17 11.37 22.50 -22.81
C VAL A 17 11.30 22.58 -24.32
N ASP A 18 10.23 23.18 -24.83
CA ASP A 18 10.10 23.56 -26.23
C ASP A 18 10.53 25.02 -26.39
N THR A 19 11.52 25.29 -27.23
CA THR A 19 12.00 26.65 -27.50
C THR A 19 11.03 27.49 -28.31
N GLU A 20 10.07 26.85 -29.00
CA GLU A 20 9.00 27.56 -29.71
C GLU A 20 7.82 27.87 -28.80
N HIS A 21 7.65 27.11 -27.71
CA HIS A 21 6.55 27.23 -26.74
C HIS A 21 7.09 27.27 -25.29
N VAL A 22 7.98 28.23 -25.02
CA VAL A 22 8.71 28.32 -23.74
C VAL A 22 7.76 28.51 -22.54
N ASP A 23 6.60 29.11 -22.76
CA ASP A 23 5.61 29.38 -21.73
C ASP A 23 4.69 28.17 -21.44
N GLU A 24 4.83 27.07 -22.18
CA GLU A 24 3.97 25.89 -22.02
C GLU A 24 4.60 24.83 -21.12
N LEU A 25 3.91 24.50 -20.02
CA LEU A 25 4.35 23.47 -19.09
C LEU A 25 3.96 22.08 -19.61
N ARG A 26 4.90 21.38 -20.23
CA ARG A 26 4.71 20.04 -20.80
C ARG A 26 5.72 19.05 -20.22
N GLY A 27 5.37 17.78 -20.17
CA GLY A 27 6.31 16.76 -19.70
C GLY A 27 5.66 15.47 -19.23
N ALA A 28 6.34 14.78 -18.33
CA ALA A 28 5.86 13.55 -17.73
C ALA A 28 6.28 13.41 -16.26
N LEU A 29 5.39 12.85 -15.45
CA LEU A 29 5.69 12.43 -14.08
C LEU A 29 5.96 10.92 -14.08
N CYS A 30 7.14 10.51 -13.60
CA CYS A 30 7.54 9.10 -13.59
C CYS A 30 7.53 8.57 -12.16
N ALA A 31 6.77 7.50 -11.91
CA ALA A 31 6.81 6.80 -10.63
C ALA A 31 8.11 6.00 -10.53
N VAL A 32 8.88 6.24 -9.45
CA VAL A 32 10.12 5.49 -9.20
C VAL A 32 9.80 4.03 -8.91
N ALA A 33 8.71 3.78 -8.18
CA ALA A 33 8.18 2.45 -7.96
C ALA A 33 7.15 2.10 -9.04
N GLY A 34 7.30 0.92 -9.67
CA GLY A 34 6.36 0.42 -10.68
C GLY A 34 6.53 0.98 -12.10
N GLY A 35 7.36 2.02 -12.28
CA GLY A 35 7.74 2.52 -13.61
C GLY A 35 6.60 3.15 -14.42
N ALA A 36 5.47 3.47 -13.79
CA ALA A 36 4.37 4.15 -14.44
C ALA A 36 4.77 5.58 -14.84
N GLU A 37 4.35 6.01 -16.03
CA GLU A 37 4.60 7.34 -16.56
C GLU A 37 3.28 8.05 -16.83
N TYR A 38 3.18 9.31 -16.38
CA TYR A 38 1.99 10.13 -16.47
C TYR A 38 2.30 11.41 -17.27
N PRO A 39 2.02 11.43 -18.57
CA PRO A 39 2.26 12.61 -19.40
C PRO A 39 1.28 13.73 -19.07
N PHE A 40 1.73 14.97 -19.19
CA PHE A 40 0.93 16.18 -19.04
C PHE A 40 1.32 17.22 -20.11
N VAL A 41 0.36 18.06 -20.48
CA VAL A 41 0.52 19.04 -21.57
C VAL A 41 0.30 20.48 -21.11
N ASP A 42 -0.13 20.66 -19.87
CA ASP A 42 -0.38 21.95 -19.23
C ASP A 42 -0.35 21.81 -17.69
N GLU A 43 -0.48 22.91 -16.97
CA GLU A 43 -0.49 22.94 -15.50
C GLU A 43 -1.70 22.22 -14.88
N GLU A 44 -2.89 22.37 -15.48
CA GLU A 44 -4.13 21.80 -14.96
C GLU A 44 -4.13 20.27 -15.02
N SER A 45 -3.61 19.70 -16.12
CA SER A 45 -3.43 18.26 -16.30
C SER A 45 -2.40 17.70 -15.31
N LEU A 46 -1.31 18.41 -15.05
CA LEU A 46 -0.35 18.03 -14.00
C LEU A 46 -0.99 18.02 -12.61
N LEU A 47 -1.75 19.06 -12.26
CA LEU A 47 -2.45 19.15 -10.98
C LEU A 47 -3.50 18.03 -10.82
N ALA A 48 -4.21 17.70 -11.88
CA ALA A 48 -5.17 16.59 -11.88
C ALA A 48 -4.47 15.25 -11.58
N ILE A 49 -3.33 14.99 -12.22
CA ILE A 49 -2.51 13.78 -11.98
C ILE A 49 -2.05 13.73 -10.51
N LEU A 50 -1.47 14.82 -10.00
CA LEU A 50 -0.98 14.88 -8.61
C LEU A 50 -2.09 14.64 -7.59
N ARG A 51 -3.28 15.22 -7.80
CA ARG A 51 -4.45 15.00 -6.95
C ARG A 51 -4.89 13.54 -6.96
N GLU A 52 -4.90 12.90 -8.13
CA GLU A 52 -5.28 11.50 -8.24
C GLU A 52 -4.27 10.58 -7.54
N LEU A 53 -2.97 10.84 -7.70
CA LEU A 53 -1.92 10.05 -7.03
C LEU A 53 -1.97 10.18 -5.50
N VAL A 54 -2.25 11.38 -4.99
CA VAL A 54 -2.46 11.59 -3.55
C VAL A 54 -3.70 10.85 -3.04
N ARG A 55 -4.75 10.76 -3.86
CA ARG A 55 -5.99 10.03 -3.52
C ARG A 55 -5.80 8.52 -3.56
N ALA A 56 -5.08 8.02 -4.57
CA ALA A 56 -4.83 6.60 -4.80
C ALA A 56 -3.73 6.02 -3.90
N ALA A 57 -2.95 6.86 -3.22
CA ALA A 57 -1.94 6.41 -2.27
C ALA A 57 -2.57 5.46 -1.25
N PRO A 58 -2.09 4.20 -1.14
CA PRO A 58 -2.70 3.21 -0.27
C PRO A 58 -2.63 3.71 1.17
N ARG A 59 -3.80 4.09 1.70
CA ARG A 59 -3.97 4.30 3.13
C ARG A 59 -3.88 2.94 3.76
N SER A 60 -2.86 2.74 4.60
CA SER A 60 -2.56 1.49 5.32
C SER A 60 -3.83 0.79 5.82
N ALA A 61 -4.40 -0.09 5.00
CA ALA A 61 -5.49 -0.97 5.38
C ALA A 61 -4.86 -2.31 5.68
N ASN A 62 -4.59 -2.59 6.96
CA ASN A 62 -4.60 -3.98 7.39
C ASN A 62 -4.74 -4.13 8.91
N GLY A 63 -5.86 -4.75 9.26
CA GLY A 63 -6.23 -5.22 10.58
C GLY A 63 -7.50 -6.04 10.52
N ASP A 64 -7.78 -6.75 9.42
CA ASP A 64 -8.83 -7.77 9.39
C ASP A 64 -8.17 -9.14 9.17
N ARG A 65 -7.79 -9.75 10.29
CA ARG A 65 -7.68 -11.20 10.37
C ARG A 65 -8.92 -11.65 11.12
N THR A 66 -9.99 -11.91 10.38
CA THR A 66 -11.12 -12.66 10.90
C THR A 66 -10.57 -14.02 11.31
N ARG A 67 -10.49 -14.24 12.63
CA ARG A 67 -10.10 -15.49 13.26
C ARG A 67 -11.24 -16.47 13.04
N ASP A 68 -11.14 -17.25 11.96
CA ASP A 68 -11.91 -18.46 11.80
C ASP A 68 -11.19 -19.56 12.59
N GLU A 69 -11.46 -19.62 13.89
CA GLU A 69 -11.01 -20.70 14.77
C GLU A 69 -12.27 -21.41 15.28
N SER A 70 -12.89 -22.13 14.35
CA SER A 70 -13.96 -23.08 14.62
C SER A 70 -13.36 -24.48 14.79
N ALA A 71 -13.70 -25.10 15.93
CA ALA A 71 -13.72 -26.53 16.22
C ALA A 71 -12.40 -27.27 16.48
N GLY A 72 -12.25 -27.70 17.74
CA GLY A 72 -11.26 -28.67 18.21
C GLY A 72 -11.55 -29.12 19.65
N LEU A 73 -12.77 -29.62 19.90
CA LEU A 73 -13.13 -30.35 21.11
C LEU A 73 -12.49 -31.73 21.06
N GLU A 74 -11.45 -32.02 21.85
CA GLU A 74 -11.14 -33.39 22.32
C GLU A 74 -10.52 -33.35 23.72
N ALA A 75 -11.37 -33.45 24.74
CA ALA A 75 -10.95 -33.84 26.09
C ALA A 75 -11.09 -35.36 26.19
N GLY A 76 -10.00 -36.07 25.87
CA GLY A 76 -9.87 -37.51 26.03
C GLY A 76 -9.73 -37.89 27.50
N GLU A 77 -10.61 -38.80 27.92
CA GLU A 77 -10.59 -39.61 29.13
C GLU A 77 -9.18 -40.04 29.59
N ARG A 78 -8.91 -39.89 30.89
CA ARG A 78 -7.91 -40.67 31.61
C ARG A 78 -8.49 -41.16 32.94
N ALA A 79 -9.07 -42.35 32.92
CA ALA A 79 -8.78 -43.34 33.95
C ALA A 79 -7.28 -43.71 33.78
N GLU A 80 -6.48 -43.98 34.81
CA GLU A 80 -6.60 -45.17 35.63
C GLU A 80 -5.96 -44.96 37.02
N GLU A 81 -6.53 -45.74 37.92
CA GLU A 81 -6.31 -45.93 39.34
C GLU A 81 -5.16 -46.92 39.57
N GLU A 82 -4.29 -46.67 40.56
CA GLU A 82 -3.65 -47.65 41.48
C GLU A 82 -2.35 -47.07 42.10
N PRO A 83 -2.29 -46.87 43.43
CA PRO A 83 -1.02 -46.79 44.14
C PRO A 83 -0.61 -48.19 44.64
N ASN A 84 0.40 -48.77 43.98
CA ASN A 84 1.04 -50.02 44.37
C ASN A 84 1.77 -49.89 45.73
N ALA A 85 1.47 -50.79 46.65
CA ALA A 85 2.18 -51.00 47.91
C ALA A 85 3.29 -52.04 47.70
N GLY A 86 4.51 -51.72 48.15
CA GLY A 86 5.64 -52.64 48.22
C GLY A 86 6.68 -52.13 49.20
#